data_AF-A0A250J0Z1-F1
#
_entry.id   AF-A0A250J0Z1-F1
#
_cell.length_a   1.000
_cell.length_b   1.000
_cell.length_c   1.000
_cell.angle_alpha   90.00
_cell.angle_beta   90.00
_cell.angle_gamma   90.00
#
_symmetry.space_group_name_H-M   'P 1'
#
loop_
_entity.id
_entity.type
_entity.pdbx_description
1 polymer ?
#
loop_
_entity_poly.entity_id
_entity_poly.type
_entity_poly.pdbx_seq_one_letter_code
_entity_poly.pdbx_strand_id
1 'polypeptide(L)'
;MQRLQTVLVRLKYLTARADGDFGPKTKTALQAFQSDWRLTPDGVYGPGTRAALLKALVPVYKPTVVSRPSPNHEPRRGTDIDVILLHHTASNRASVDLATLRKGSGPNRVSAHYLVAPGGTLYQLVQDSRAAWHAGVSSLRGETKPSVNLRSIGIELTNDGSGTTPFTEEQYRILERLVPYLARTYRVPKENILGHRDVAPGRKTDPADNFDWARVRRAVDAVL
;
A
#
# COMPACT_ATOMS: atom_id res chain seq x y z
N MET A 1 -20.73 -13.61 23.33
CA MET A 1 -20.78 -12.18 22.98
C MET A 1 -19.62 -11.37 23.56
N GLN A 2 -19.17 -11.61 24.80
CA GLN A 2 -18.05 -10.87 25.41
C GLN A 2 -16.77 -10.82 24.55
N ARG A 3 -16.37 -11.93 23.90
CA ARG A 3 -15.22 -11.96 22.97
C ARG A 3 -15.33 -10.95 21.83
N LEU A 4 -16.52 -10.77 21.25
CA LEU A 4 -16.75 -9.80 20.19
C LEU A 4 -16.52 -8.38 20.70
N GLN A 5 -17.11 -8.03 21.85
CA GLN A 5 -16.91 -6.72 22.47
C GLN A 5 -15.43 -6.47 22.79
N THR A 6 -14.70 -7.46 23.33
CA THR A 6 -13.25 -7.33 23.57
C THR A 6 -12.48 -6.98 22.29
N VAL A 7 -12.84 -7.60 21.16
CA VAL A 7 -12.24 -7.29 19.87
C VAL A 7 -12.60 -5.88 19.42
N LEU A 8 -13.87 -5.47 19.51
CA LEU A 8 -14.30 -4.12 19.15
C LEU A 8 -13.65 -3.05 20.03
N VAL A 9 -13.41 -3.33 21.31
CA VAL A 9 -12.65 -2.46 22.22
C VAL A 9 -11.19 -2.36 21.77
N ARG A 10 -10.53 -3.49 21.49
CA ARG A 10 -9.15 -3.52 21.01
C ARG A 10 -8.96 -2.76 19.70
N LEU A 11 -9.95 -2.86 18.80
CA LEU A 11 -10.00 -2.15 17.52
C LEU A 11 -10.53 -0.70 17.66
N LYS A 12 -10.83 -0.24 18.88
CA LYS A 12 -11.30 1.11 19.21
C LYS A 12 -12.67 1.50 18.64
N TYR A 13 -13.50 0.53 18.24
CA TYR A 13 -14.89 0.75 17.85
C TYR A 13 -15.85 0.81 19.04
N LEU A 14 -15.50 0.17 20.16
CA LEU A 14 -16.30 0.17 21.39
C LEU A 14 -15.50 0.76 22.54
N THR A 15 -16.04 1.79 23.20
CA THR A 15 -15.39 2.43 24.36
C THR A 15 -15.85 1.82 25.69
N ALA A 16 -16.98 1.13 25.71
CA ALA A 16 -17.50 0.45 26.89
C ALA A 16 -16.74 -0.84 27.19
N ARG A 17 -16.75 -1.27 28.47
CA ARG A 17 -16.18 -2.56 28.88
C ARG A 17 -17.00 -3.70 28.26
N ALA A 18 -16.32 -4.79 27.90
CA ALA A 18 -16.97 -6.01 27.46
C ALA A 18 -17.71 -6.69 28.64
N ASP A 19 -19.02 -6.51 28.69
CA ASP A 19 -19.94 -7.04 29.72
C ASP A 19 -20.65 -8.33 29.29
N GLY A 20 -20.56 -8.70 28.01
CA GLY A 20 -21.21 -9.87 27.44
C GLY A 20 -22.59 -9.58 26.86
N ASP A 21 -23.16 -8.40 27.05
CA ASP A 21 -24.48 -8.03 26.56
C ASP A 21 -24.41 -7.40 25.15
N PHE A 22 -25.25 -7.91 24.24
CA PHE A 22 -25.37 -7.36 22.89
C PHE A 22 -26.40 -6.22 22.88
N GLY A 23 -26.11 -5.16 23.61
CA GLY A 23 -26.93 -3.96 23.65
C GLY A 23 -26.71 -3.01 22.46
N PRO A 24 -27.44 -1.87 22.42
CA PRO A 24 -27.35 -0.88 21.36
C PRO A 24 -25.92 -0.39 21.07
N LYS A 25 -25.10 -0.20 22.11
CA LYS A 25 -23.70 0.24 21.97
C LYS A 25 -22.85 -0.78 21.21
N THR A 26 -23.01 -2.07 21.52
CA THR A 26 -22.31 -3.16 20.82
C THR A 26 -22.75 -3.23 19.35
N LYS A 27 -24.06 -3.08 19.09
CA LYS A 27 -24.60 -3.04 17.73
C LYS A 27 -24.03 -1.87 16.93
N THR A 28 -24.05 -0.65 17.45
CA THR A 28 -23.49 0.53 16.78
C THR A 28 -21.99 0.38 16.51
N ALA A 29 -21.22 -0.13 17.47
CA ALA A 29 -19.80 -0.40 17.29
C ALA A 29 -19.53 -1.43 16.17
N LEU A 30 -20.37 -2.48 16.10
CA LEU A 30 -20.26 -3.49 15.04
C LEU A 30 -20.62 -2.92 13.67
N GLN A 31 -21.65 -2.09 13.57
CA GLN A 31 -22.04 -1.41 12.33
C GLN A 31 -20.96 -0.46 11.83
N ALA A 32 -20.31 0.27 12.74
CA ALA A 32 -19.18 1.13 12.41
C ALA A 32 -17.99 0.31 11.87
N PHE A 33 -17.67 -0.80 12.52
CA PHE A 33 -16.64 -1.74 12.03
C PHE A 33 -16.99 -2.29 10.64
N GLN A 34 -18.23 -2.75 10.44
CA GLN A 34 -18.70 -3.29 9.16
C GLN A 34 -18.59 -2.25 8.04
N SER A 35 -19.01 -1.02 8.30
CA SER A 35 -18.91 0.10 7.35
C SER A 35 -17.47 0.37 6.94
N ASP A 36 -16.56 0.48 7.91
CA ASP A 36 -15.12 0.71 7.65
C ASP A 36 -14.46 -0.45 6.87
N TRP A 37 -14.96 -1.67 7.05
CA TRP A 37 -14.51 -2.88 6.36
C TRP A 37 -15.29 -3.19 5.08
N ARG A 38 -16.11 -2.25 4.59
CA ARG A 38 -16.91 -2.36 3.37
C ARG A 38 -17.84 -3.58 3.36
N LEU A 39 -18.33 -3.96 4.54
CA LEU A 39 -19.39 -4.95 4.73
C LEU A 39 -20.75 -4.25 4.87
N THR A 40 -21.84 -5.01 4.73
CA THR A 40 -23.18 -4.52 5.08
C THR A 40 -23.23 -4.18 6.59
N PRO A 41 -23.54 -2.93 6.98
CA PRO A 41 -23.55 -2.51 8.39
C PRO A 41 -24.88 -2.85 9.08
N ASP A 42 -25.26 -4.13 9.08
CA ASP A 42 -26.50 -4.65 9.67
C ASP A 42 -26.43 -4.85 11.19
N GLY A 43 -25.22 -4.79 11.77
CA GLY A 43 -24.98 -5.07 13.18
C GLY A 43 -25.09 -6.55 13.52
N VAL A 44 -24.96 -7.44 12.53
CA VAL A 44 -25.01 -8.89 12.67
C VAL A 44 -23.58 -9.46 12.71
N TYR A 45 -23.29 -10.21 13.77
CA TYR A 45 -22.02 -10.93 13.90
C TYR A 45 -22.05 -12.27 13.15
N GLY A 46 -22.20 -12.20 11.82
CA GLY A 46 -22.21 -13.36 10.92
C GLY A 46 -20.81 -13.81 10.48
N PRO A 47 -20.72 -14.84 9.61
CA PRO A 47 -19.44 -15.38 9.12
C PRO A 47 -18.54 -14.34 8.44
N GLY A 48 -19.11 -13.45 7.62
CA GLY A 48 -18.36 -12.36 6.97
C GLY A 48 -17.75 -11.37 7.97
N THR A 49 -18.55 -10.90 8.93
CA THR A 49 -18.10 -10.03 10.02
C THR A 49 -17.01 -10.70 10.86
N ARG A 50 -17.15 -11.99 11.16
CA ARG A 50 -16.14 -12.76 11.89
C ARG A 50 -14.82 -12.86 11.13
N ALA A 51 -14.86 -13.16 9.84
CA ALA A 51 -13.66 -13.23 9.00
C ALA A 51 -12.93 -11.87 8.95
N ALA A 52 -13.66 -10.78 8.75
CA ALA A 52 -13.08 -9.43 8.76
C ALA A 52 -12.45 -9.07 10.11
N LEU A 53 -13.10 -9.40 11.24
CA LEU A 53 -12.52 -9.14 12.57
C LEU A 53 -11.21 -9.92 12.79
N LEU A 54 -11.11 -11.16 12.30
CA LEU A 54 -9.86 -11.93 12.38
C LEU A 54 -8.73 -11.25 11.60
N LYS A 55 -9.01 -10.77 10.39
CA LYS A 55 -8.04 -10.00 9.58
C LYS A 55 -7.69 -8.67 10.25
N ALA A 56 -8.67 -8.00 10.86
CA ALA A 56 -8.46 -6.74 11.56
C ALA A 56 -7.47 -6.85 12.71
N LEU A 57 -7.43 -8.01 13.36
CA LEU A 57 -6.53 -8.32 14.46
C LEU A 57 -5.11 -8.68 14.03
N VAL A 58 -4.87 -8.97 12.75
CA VAL A 58 -3.52 -9.19 12.22
C VAL A 58 -2.78 -7.85 12.26
N PRO A 59 -1.71 -7.73 13.06
CA PRO A 59 -0.97 -6.50 13.14
C PRO A 59 -0.16 -6.28 11.86
N VAL A 60 -0.22 -5.06 11.32
CA VAL A 60 0.61 -4.62 10.20
C VAL A 60 1.52 -3.51 10.68
N TYR A 61 2.81 -3.61 10.36
CA TYR A 61 3.82 -2.64 10.76
C TYR A 61 4.61 -2.18 9.55
N LYS A 62 4.89 -0.88 9.49
CA LYS A 62 5.83 -0.34 8.51
C LYS A 62 7.19 -1.01 8.73
N PRO A 63 7.80 -1.63 7.71
CA PRO A 63 9.16 -2.16 7.84
C PRO A 63 10.13 -1.02 8.16
N THR A 64 11.24 -1.35 8.81
CA THR A 64 12.31 -0.38 9.07
C THR A 64 12.83 0.20 7.75
N VAL A 65 12.93 1.52 7.69
CA VAL A 65 13.38 2.24 6.49
C VAL A 65 14.74 2.87 6.73
N VAL A 66 15.57 2.90 5.69
CA VAL A 66 16.76 3.75 5.62
C VAL A 66 16.38 5.04 4.89
N SER A 67 16.45 6.17 5.58
CA SER A 67 16.12 7.47 4.97
C SER A 67 17.17 7.88 3.93
N ARG A 68 16.70 8.17 2.71
CA ARG A 68 17.50 8.67 1.57
C ARG A 68 16.68 9.71 0.80
N PRO A 69 16.46 10.91 1.37
CA PRO A 69 15.47 11.85 0.86
C PRO A 69 15.76 12.29 -0.58
N SER A 70 14.70 12.42 -1.36
CA SER A 70 14.69 13.02 -2.69
C SER A 70 14.06 14.42 -2.65
N PRO A 71 14.64 15.43 -3.34
CA PRO A 71 14.03 16.75 -3.44
C PRO A 71 12.85 16.80 -4.44
N ASN A 72 12.61 15.71 -5.17
CA ASN A 72 11.65 15.64 -6.27
C ASN A 72 10.29 15.20 -5.73
N HIS A 73 9.52 16.13 -5.19
CA HIS A 73 8.19 15.83 -4.68
C HIS A 73 7.35 17.12 -4.60
N GLU A 74 6.05 16.97 -4.47
CA GLU A 74 5.14 18.09 -4.26
C GLU A 74 4.14 17.82 -3.12
N PRO A 75 3.46 18.85 -2.58
CA PRO A 75 2.35 18.64 -1.65
C PRO A 75 1.23 17.84 -2.31
N ARG A 76 0.57 16.94 -1.56
CA ARG A 76 -0.61 16.19 -2.06
C ARG A 76 -1.87 17.03 -2.26
N ARG A 77 -1.88 18.26 -1.71
CA ARG A 77 -3.02 19.20 -1.82
C ARG A 77 -4.35 18.61 -1.32
N GLY A 78 -4.30 17.85 -0.22
CA GLY A 78 -5.48 17.20 0.37
C GLY A 78 -5.99 15.98 -0.39
N THR A 79 -5.26 15.50 -1.40
CA THR A 79 -5.61 14.26 -2.11
C THR A 79 -5.32 13.04 -1.22
N ASP A 80 -6.32 12.19 -1.03
CA ASP A 80 -6.17 10.92 -0.34
C ASP A 80 -5.28 9.94 -1.12
N ILE A 81 -4.60 9.07 -0.38
CA ILE A 81 -3.85 7.96 -0.96
C ILE A 81 -4.80 6.79 -1.13
N ASP A 82 -5.09 6.42 -2.37
CA ASP A 82 -5.95 5.30 -2.70
C ASP A 82 -5.39 4.39 -3.80
N VAL A 83 -4.11 4.55 -4.13
CA VAL A 83 -3.36 3.71 -5.06
C VAL A 83 -1.99 3.34 -4.46
N ILE A 84 -1.57 2.09 -4.64
CA ILE A 84 -0.17 1.68 -4.45
C ILE A 84 0.35 1.26 -5.82
N LEU A 85 1.42 1.89 -6.28
CA LEU A 85 1.98 1.64 -7.60
C LEU A 85 3.34 0.94 -7.48
N LEU A 86 3.40 -0.28 -8.00
CA LEU A 86 4.59 -1.11 -8.02
C LEU A 86 5.36 -0.85 -9.31
N HIS A 87 6.67 -0.72 -9.17
CA HIS A 87 7.61 -0.42 -10.24
C HIS A 87 8.81 -1.36 -10.15
N HIS A 88 9.60 -1.39 -11.22
CA HIS A 88 11.00 -1.72 -11.11
C HIS A 88 11.85 -0.65 -11.76
N THR A 89 13.12 -0.62 -11.34
CA THR A 89 14.15 0.22 -11.94
C THR A 89 14.73 -0.47 -13.19
N ALA A 90 15.83 0.04 -13.74
CA ALA A 90 16.38 -0.49 -15.00
C ALA A 90 17.88 -0.83 -14.92
N SER A 91 18.49 -0.78 -13.72
CA SER A 91 19.94 -0.92 -13.57
C SER A 91 20.38 -2.17 -12.80
N ASN A 92 19.46 -2.81 -12.08
CA ASN A 92 19.73 -3.85 -11.07
C ASN A 92 20.76 -3.43 -10.00
N ARG A 93 21.03 -2.13 -9.83
CA ARG A 93 22.03 -1.57 -8.91
C ARG A 93 21.40 -0.49 -8.05
N ALA A 94 21.11 -0.82 -6.79
CA ALA A 94 20.42 0.08 -5.87
C ALA A 94 21.13 1.45 -5.69
N SER A 95 22.46 1.49 -5.76
CA SER A 95 23.21 2.76 -5.69
C SER A 95 22.96 3.67 -6.89
N VAL A 96 22.85 3.10 -8.09
CA VAL A 96 22.52 3.83 -9.32
C VAL A 96 21.07 4.31 -9.29
N ASP A 97 20.16 3.43 -8.87
CA ASP A 97 18.73 3.76 -8.75
C ASP A 97 18.49 4.89 -7.74
N LEU A 98 19.12 4.82 -6.57
CA LEU A 98 19.06 5.88 -5.55
C LEU A 98 19.61 7.21 -6.07
N ALA A 99 20.69 7.19 -6.85
CA ALA A 99 21.25 8.42 -7.44
C ALA A 99 20.25 9.05 -8.42
N THR A 100 19.63 8.24 -9.28
CA THR A 100 18.62 8.66 -10.26
C THR A 100 17.39 9.26 -9.58
N LEU A 101 16.78 8.54 -8.62
CA LEU A 101 15.56 8.96 -7.92
C LEU A 101 15.75 10.19 -7.02
N ARG A 102 17.00 10.63 -6.81
CA ARG A 102 17.36 11.78 -5.97
C ARG A 102 17.99 12.93 -6.75
N LYS A 103 18.11 12.80 -8.08
CA LYS A 103 18.70 13.83 -8.93
C LYS A 103 17.88 15.13 -8.84
N GLY A 104 18.46 16.17 -8.24
CA GLY A 104 17.74 17.42 -7.94
C GLY A 104 17.69 18.44 -9.07
N SER A 105 18.47 18.26 -10.13
CA SER A 105 18.60 19.22 -11.23
C SER A 105 18.69 18.53 -12.60
N GLY A 106 18.43 19.30 -13.66
CA GLY A 106 18.43 18.82 -15.04
C GLY A 106 17.09 18.22 -15.50
N PRO A 107 17.03 17.72 -16.75
CA PRO A 107 15.81 17.10 -17.29
C PRO A 107 15.50 15.78 -16.58
N ASN A 108 14.23 15.37 -16.62
CA ASN A 108 13.72 14.07 -16.13
C ASN A 108 13.88 13.86 -14.62
N ARG A 109 13.51 14.86 -13.82
CA ARG A 109 13.41 14.73 -12.37
C ARG A 109 12.28 13.78 -12.00
N VAL A 110 12.64 12.66 -11.37
CA VAL A 110 11.71 11.62 -10.90
C VAL A 110 12.06 11.23 -9.47
N SER A 111 11.13 10.57 -8.79
CA SER A 111 11.32 9.95 -7.48
C SER A 111 10.24 8.92 -7.23
N ALA A 112 10.43 8.08 -6.22
CA ALA A 112 9.41 7.21 -5.65
C ALA A 112 9.34 7.45 -4.13
N HIS A 113 8.34 6.88 -3.46
CA HIS A 113 8.28 6.93 -2.01
C HIS A 113 9.28 5.96 -1.41
N TYR A 114 9.36 4.76 -2.00
CA TYR A 114 10.20 3.66 -1.53
C TYR A 114 11.05 3.06 -2.66
N LEU A 115 12.23 2.57 -2.30
CA LEU A 115 13.05 1.68 -3.13
C LEU A 115 13.42 0.44 -2.30
N VAL A 116 13.17 -0.75 -2.85
CA VAL A 116 13.55 -2.04 -2.27
C VAL A 116 14.76 -2.59 -3.01
N ALA A 117 15.92 -2.54 -2.36
CA ALA A 117 17.15 -3.12 -2.91
C ALA A 117 17.10 -4.65 -2.94
N PRO A 118 17.93 -5.33 -3.76
CA PRO A 118 17.90 -6.80 -3.87
C PRO A 118 18.19 -7.53 -2.56
N GLY A 119 18.99 -6.93 -1.67
CA GLY A 119 19.25 -7.47 -0.31
C GLY A 119 18.16 -7.17 0.73
N GLY A 120 17.00 -6.65 0.33
CA GLY A 120 15.88 -6.35 1.24
C GLY A 120 16.03 -5.04 2.04
N THR A 121 17.03 -4.21 1.74
CA THR A 121 17.07 -2.86 2.32
C THR A 121 15.95 -2.02 1.73
N LEU A 122 15.05 -1.54 2.59
CA LEU A 122 13.98 -0.61 2.22
C LEU A 122 14.45 0.83 2.44
N TYR A 123 14.59 1.59 1.37
CA TYR A 123 14.86 3.01 1.43
C TYR A 123 13.56 3.81 1.36
N GLN A 124 13.43 4.87 2.17
CA GLN A 124 12.38 5.87 2.01
C GLN A 124 12.96 7.17 1.47
N LEU A 125 12.47 7.61 0.30
CA LEU A 125 12.95 8.80 -0.40
C LEU A 125 11.99 9.97 -0.30
N VAL A 126 10.68 9.70 -0.31
CA VAL A 126 9.64 10.71 -0.14
C VAL A 126 8.72 10.24 0.99
N GLN A 127 8.38 11.17 1.89
CA GLN A 127 7.41 10.90 2.96
C GLN A 127 6.04 10.59 2.37
N ASP A 128 5.29 9.69 3.00
CA ASP A 128 3.98 9.26 2.50
C ASP A 128 3.01 10.44 2.35
N SER A 129 3.12 11.48 3.19
CA SER A 129 2.30 12.71 3.15
C SER A 129 2.56 13.61 1.94
N ARG A 130 3.61 13.35 1.16
CA ARG A 130 3.97 14.10 -0.05
C ARG A 130 3.78 13.21 -1.28
N ALA A 131 3.59 13.83 -2.44
CA ALA A 131 3.52 13.12 -3.71
C ALA A 131 4.91 13.03 -4.34
N ALA A 132 5.41 11.81 -4.51
CA ALA A 132 6.59 11.53 -5.34
C ALA A 132 6.25 11.65 -6.83
N TRP A 133 7.26 11.80 -7.68
CA TRP A 133 7.11 11.95 -9.13
C TRP A 133 7.51 10.65 -9.84
N HIS A 134 6.65 9.63 -9.79
CA HIS A 134 6.93 8.29 -10.31
C HIS A 134 6.03 7.86 -11.48
N ALA A 135 4.75 8.24 -11.46
CA ALA A 135 3.76 7.76 -12.43
C ALA A 135 3.78 8.54 -13.76
N GLY A 136 4.16 9.83 -13.74
CA GLY A 136 4.15 10.67 -14.94
C GLY A 136 2.75 10.85 -15.53
N VAL A 137 2.63 10.82 -16.87
CA VAL A 137 1.33 10.85 -17.57
C VAL A 137 0.68 9.48 -17.46
N SER A 138 -0.44 9.41 -16.74
CA SER A 138 -1.13 8.17 -16.37
C SER A 138 -2.58 8.43 -15.98
N SER A 139 -3.42 7.38 -15.97
CA SER A 139 -4.81 7.42 -15.51
C SER A 139 -5.17 6.19 -14.68
N LEU A 140 -6.06 6.35 -13.71
CA LEU A 140 -6.67 5.22 -13.00
C LEU A 140 -7.98 4.88 -13.73
N ARG A 141 -8.00 3.78 -14.48
CA ARG A 141 -9.19 3.32 -15.24
C ARG A 141 -9.78 4.44 -16.13
N GLY A 142 -8.93 5.23 -16.78
CA GLY A 142 -9.32 6.35 -17.63
C GLY A 142 -9.40 7.71 -16.91
N GLU A 143 -9.43 7.74 -15.57
CA GLU A 143 -9.45 8.99 -14.82
C GLU A 143 -8.06 9.61 -14.67
N THR A 144 -7.87 10.84 -15.15
CA THR A 144 -6.58 11.55 -15.10
C THR A 144 -6.48 12.57 -13.95
N LYS A 145 -7.58 12.81 -13.22
CA LYS A 145 -7.65 13.78 -12.11
C LYS A 145 -8.30 13.14 -10.87
N PRO A 146 -7.69 13.28 -9.67
CA PRO A 146 -6.35 13.81 -9.44
C PRO A 146 -5.28 12.97 -10.15
N SER A 147 -4.13 13.57 -10.47
CA SER A 147 -3.00 12.84 -11.07
C SER A 147 -2.65 11.62 -10.22
N VAL A 148 -2.25 10.51 -10.87
CA VAL A 148 -1.88 9.28 -10.17
C VAL A 148 -0.76 9.54 -9.15
N ASN A 149 0.20 10.44 -9.41
CA ASN A 149 1.21 10.83 -8.43
C ASN A 149 0.60 11.34 -7.11
N LEU A 150 -0.46 12.16 -7.18
CA LEU A 150 -1.09 12.78 -6.01
C LEU A 150 -1.85 11.79 -5.14
N ARG A 151 -2.40 10.73 -5.74
CA ARG A 151 -3.23 9.72 -5.07
C ARG A 151 -2.52 8.39 -4.79
N SER A 152 -1.23 8.28 -5.15
CA SER A 152 -0.51 7.01 -5.03
C SER A 152 0.73 7.05 -4.14
N ILE A 153 1.14 5.85 -3.71
CA ILE A 153 2.46 5.54 -3.17
C ILE A 153 3.21 4.67 -4.17
N GLY A 154 4.19 5.26 -4.88
CA GLY A 154 5.15 4.54 -5.71
C GLY A 154 6.22 3.76 -4.91
N ILE A 155 6.38 2.48 -5.22
CA ILE A 155 7.38 1.57 -4.67
C ILE A 155 8.22 1.00 -5.82
N GLU A 156 9.51 1.30 -5.82
CA GLU A 156 10.48 0.79 -6.80
C GLU A 156 11.16 -0.48 -6.26
N LEU A 157 11.30 -1.49 -7.10
CA LEU A 157 12.18 -2.63 -6.86
C LEU A 157 13.43 -2.49 -7.73
N THR A 158 14.61 -2.54 -7.13
CA THR A 158 15.85 -2.60 -7.90
C THR A 158 15.88 -3.89 -8.72
N ASN A 159 15.82 -3.76 -10.04
CA ASN A 159 15.88 -4.86 -11.01
C ASN A 159 16.36 -4.27 -12.35
N ASP A 160 16.69 -5.10 -13.34
CA ASP A 160 17.02 -4.64 -14.69
C ASP A 160 15.80 -4.57 -15.63
N GLY A 161 14.67 -5.16 -15.23
CA GLY A 161 13.45 -5.17 -16.04
C GLY A 161 13.51 -6.13 -17.22
N SER A 162 14.50 -7.02 -17.29
CA SER A 162 14.69 -7.97 -18.40
C SER A 162 13.56 -9.01 -18.52
N GLY A 163 12.79 -9.21 -17.45
CA GLY A 163 11.84 -10.32 -17.35
C GLY A 163 12.50 -11.68 -17.07
N THR A 164 13.84 -11.75 -17.08
CA THR A 164 14.60 -12.97 -16.76
C THR A 164 15.30 -12.88 -15.40
N THR A 165 15.75 -11.69 -15.01
CA THR A 165 16.34 -11.47 -13.68
C THR A 165 15.25 -11.53 -12.62
N PRO A 166 15.31 -12.48 -11.67
CA PRO A 166 14.28 -12.62 -10.65
C PRO A 166 14.29 -11.43 -9.70
N PHE A 167 13.10 -11.02 -9.26
CA PHE A 167 12.97 -10.25 -8.03
C PHE A 167 13.33 -11.16 -6.85
N THR A 168 14.14 -10.67 -5.93
CA THR A 168 14.71 -11.51 -4.86
C THR A 168 13.69 -11.87 -3.79
N GLU A 169 13.96 -12.95 -3.05
CA GLU A 169 13.16 -13.32 -1.89
C GLU A 169 13.12 -12.21 -0.84
N GLU A 170 14.23 -11.52 -0.64
CA GLU A 170 14.34 -10.40 0.30
C GLU A 170 13.47 -9.21 -0.14
N GLN A 171 13.37 -8.94 -1.45
CA GLN A 171 12.47 -7.92 -1.97
C GLN A 171 11.00 -8.28 -1.71
N TYR A 172 10.60 -9.52 -1.99
CA TYR A 172 9.22 -9.94 -1.71
C TYR A 172 8.89 -9.93 -0.22
N ARG A 173 9.80 -10.36 0.67
CA ARG A 173 9.58 -10.25 2.12
C ARG A 173 9.33 -8.81 2.57
N ILE A 174 9.95 -7.83 1.93
CA ILE A 174 9.65 -6.42 2.18
C ILE A 174 8.26 -6.06 1.65
N LEU A 175 7.90 -6.44 0.42
CA LEU A 175 6.58 -6.14 -0.14
C LEU A 175 5.44 -6.78 0.66
N GLU A 176 5.60 -8.02 1.10
CA GLU A 176 4.65 -8.78 1.93
C GLU A 176 4.37 -8.10 3.28
N ARG A 177 5.22 -7.16 3.70
CA ARG A 177 5.02 -6.35 4.92
C ARG A 177 4.58 -4.93 4.60
N LEU A 178 5.24 -4.29 3.62
CA LEU A 178 5.04 -2.89 3.27
C LEU A 178 3.68 -2.66 2.59
N VAL A 179 3.33 -3.48 1.60
CA VAL A 179 2.09 -3.29 0.83
C VAL A 179 0.85 -3.47 1.71
N PRO A 180 0.74 -4.53 2.54
CA PRO A 180 -0.37 -4.68 3.47
C PRO A 180 -0.45 -3.55 4.52
N TYR A 181 0.70 -3.09 5.03
CA TYR A 181 0.76 -1.95 5.94
C TYR A 181 0.21 -0.68 5.28
N LEU A 182 0.68 -0.33 4.08
CA LEU A 182 0.23 0.86 3.35
C LEU A 182 -1.25 0.76 3.00
N ALA A 183 -1.68 -0.41 2.52
CA ALA A 183 -3.07 -0.62 2.12
C ALA A 183 -4.02 -0.47 3.30
N ARG A 184 -3.66 -1.00 4.47
CA ARG A 184 -4.45 -0.80 5.70
C ARG A 184 -4.40 0.64 6.21
N THR A 185 -3.21 1.24 6.23
CA THR A 185 -3.00 2.60 6.76
C THR A 185 -3.81 3.63 6.00
N TYR A 186 -3.82 3.52 4.67
CA TYR A 186 -4.49 4.49 3.79
C TYR A 186 -5.83 3.98 3.25
N ARG A 187 -6.32 2.83 3.70
CA ARG A 187 -7.57 2.20 3.23
C ARG A 187 -7.61 2.01 1.70
N VAL A 188 -6.45 1.71 1.09
CA VAL A 188 -6.30 1.49 -0.34
C VAL A 188 -7.10 0.25 -0.74
N PRO A 189 -8.04 0.36 -1.70
CA PRO A 189 -8.74 -0.80 -2.24
C PRO A 189 -7.74 -1.78 -2.85
N LYS A 190 -7.93 -3.09 -2.65
CA LYS A 190 -6.99 -4.10 -3.15
C LYS A 190 -6.82 -4.01 -4.67
N GLU A 191 -7.89 -3.71 -5.39
CA GLU A 191 -7.92 -3.49 -6.84
C GLU A 191 -7.14 -2.26 -7.30
N ASN A 192 -6.71 -1.38 -6.39
CA ASN A 192 -5.88 -0.21 -6.66
C ASN A 192 -4.41 -0.41 -6.26
N ILE A 193 -4.01 -1.64 -5.94
CA ILE A 193 -2.61 -2.05 -5.88
C ILE A 193 -2.25 -2.51 -7.29
N LEU A 194 -1.47 -1.71 -8.02
CA LEU A 194 -1.32 -1.81 -9.47
C LEU A 194 0.16 -1.73 -9.86
N GLY A 195 0.49 -2.19 -11.06
CA GLY A 195 1.76 -1.92 -11.72
C GLY A 195 1.70 -0.59 -12.49
N HIS A 196 2.86 0.00 -12.78
CA HIS A 196 2.92 1.21 -13.60
C HIS A 196 2.27 1.04 -14.98
N ARG A 197 2.41 -0.13 -15.58
CA ARG A 197 1.77 -0.51 -16.85
C ARG A 197 0.26 -0.41 -16.81
N ASP A 198 -0.37 -0.65 -15.66
CA ASP A 198 -1.83 -0.65 -15.52
C ASP A 198 -2.42 0.76 -15.54
N VAL A 199 -1.63 1.77 -15.17
CA VAL A 199 -2.04 3.19 -15.19
C VAL A 199 -1.47 3.97 -16.37
N ALA A 200 -0.54 3.38 -17.12
CA ALA A 200 0.08 3.99 -18.29
C ALA A 200 0.25 2.99 -19.46
N PRO A 201 -0.86 2.36 -19.90
CA PRO A 201 -0.82 1.36 -20.95
C PRO A 201 -0.23 1.94 -22.24
N GLY A 202 0.64 1.16 -22.90
CA GLY A 202 1.35 1.56 -24.13
C GLY A 202 2.57 2.48 -23.90
N ARG A 203 2.71 3.11 -22.71
CA ARG A 203 3.89 3.93 -22.37
C ARG A 203 4.85 3.22 -21.43
N LYS A 204 4.33 2.43 -20.49
CA LYS A 204 5.13 1.76 -19.46
C LYS A 204 4.80 0.28 -19.41
N THR A 205 5.84 -0.51 -19.15
CA THR A 205 5.77 -1.97 -19.08
C THR A 205 6.10 -2.49 -17.68
N ASP A 206 6.59 -1.64 -16.77
CA ASP A 206 6.93 -2.02 -15.40
C ASP A 206 5.69 -2.27 -14.51
N PRO A 207 5.74 -3.23 -13.58
CA PRO A 207 6.83 -4.18 -13.40
C PRO A 207 6.84 -5.28 -14.48
N ALA A 208 8.02 -5.81 -14.80
CA ALA A 208 8.26 -6.91 -15.72
C ALA A 208 7.40 -8.15 -15.41
N ASP A 209 7.16 -8.96 -16.44
CA ASP A 209 6.19 -10.06 -16.39
C ASP A 209 6.51 -11.16 -15.37
N ASN A 210 7.78 -11.29 -14.98
CA ASN A 210 8.22 -12.23 -13.93
C ASN A 210 7.98 -11.72 -12.49
N PHE A 211 7.31 -10.58 -12.31
CA PHE A 211 6.85 -10.12 -11.00
C PHE A 211 5.69 -10.98 -10.48
N ASP A 212 5.87 -11.61 -9.31
CA ASP A 212 4.89 -12.48 -8.67
C ASP A 212 3.81 -11.65 -7.96
N TRP A 213 2.81 -11.26 -8.74
CA TRP A 213 1.60 -10.61 -8.23
C TRP A 213 0.87 -11.48 -7.21
N ALA A 214 0.80 -12.79 -7.41
CA ALA A 214 0.05 -13.68 -6.52
C ALA A 214 0.60 -13.63 -5.10
N ARG A 215 1.92 -13.51 -4.93
CA ARG A 215 2.58 -13.35 -3.63
C ARG A 215 2.16 -12.05 -2.92
N VAL A 216 2.19 -10.92 -3.63
CA VAL A 216 1.73 -9.64 -3.08
C VAL A 216 0.24 -9.69 -2.73
N ARG A 217 -0.60 -10.27 -3.59
CA ARG A 217 -2.05 -10.41 -3.36
C ARG A 217 -2.34 -11.26 -2.12
N ARG A 218 -1.68 -12.42 -1.97
CA ARG A 218 -1.84 -13.27 -0.77
C ARG A 218 -1.53 -12.53 0.52
N ALA A 219 -0.45 -11.73 0.54
CA ALA A 219 -0.09 -10.95 1.72
C ALA A 219 -1.13 -9.86 2.06
N VAL A 220 -1.72 -9.24 1.04
CA VAL A 220 -2.78 -8.24 1.22
C VAL A 220 -4.09 -8.88 1.67
N ASP A 221 -4.53 -9.98 1.04
CA ASP A 221 -5.77 -10.69 1.39
C ASP A 221 -5.75 -11.28 2.81
N ALA A 222 -4.55 -11.58 3.33
CA ALA A 222 -4.37 -12.00 4.72
C ALA A 222 -4.76 -10.92 5.73
N VAL A 223 -4.83 -9.65 5.31
CA VAL A 223 -5.12 -8.50 6.19
C VAL A 223 -6.26 -7.61 5.69
N LEU A 224 -6.82 -7.78 4.49
CA LEU A 224 -8.00 -7.04 4.01
C LEU A 224 -9.10 -8.04 3.70
#